data_AF-A0A820L1J1-F1
#
_entry.id   AF-A0A820L1J1-F1
#
_cell.length_a   1.000
_cell.length_b   1.000
_cell.length_c   1.000
_cell.angle_alpha   90.00
_cell.angle_beta   90.00
_cell.angle_gamma   90.00
#
_symmetry.space_group_name_H-M   'P 1'
#
loop_
_entity.id
_entity.type
_entity.pdbx_description
1 polymer ?
#
loop_
_entity_poly.entity_id
_entity_poly.type
_entity_poly.pdbx_seq_one_letter_code
_entity_poly.pdbx_strand_id
1 'polypeptide(L)'
;MCTTIGSGVHSPAAIYSCLIKNNSDAEIDVRIQFAGIEDHHIEMADIEIGKGEEQRIDEREFQHSESDAKYHKTVELVLVRRYDGSTIELKAPFDGVTSPKKNWIFEINNDSIQSVDPNKK
;
A
#
# COMPACT_ATOMS: atom_id res chain seq x y z
N MET A 1 -23.58 -19.26 -30.58
CA MET A 1 -23.10 -19.95 -29.37
C MET A 1 -22.38 -18.91 -28.54
N CYS A 2 -22.94 -18.53 -27.40
CA CYS A 2 -22.43 -17.46 -26.54
C CYS A 2 -21.61 -18.12 -25.44
N THR A 3 -20.29 -17.96 -25.46
CA THR A 3 -19.41 -18.48 -24.40
C THR A 3 -19.33 -17.41 -23.33
N THR A 4 -20.15 -17.55 -22.28
CA THR A 4 -20.03 -16.75 -21.07
C THR A 4 -18.74 -17.15 -20.36
N ILE A 5 -17.70 -16.33 -20.50
CA ILE A 5 -16.49 -16.46 -19.68
C ILE A 5 -16.89 -15.93 -18.30
N GLY A 6 -17.21 -16.83 -17.37
CA GLY A 6 -17.34 -16.49 -15.97
C GLY A 6 -15.98 -15.99 -15.49
N SER A 7 -15.82 -14.68 -15.37
CA SER A 7 -14.70 -14.08 -14.66
C SER A 7 -14.78 -14.56 -13.21
N GLY A 8 -14.00 -15.59 -12.88
CA GLY A 8 -13.77 -15.96 -11.48
C GLY A 8 -13.32 -14.69 -10.76
N VAL A 9 -14.04 -14.31 -9.70
CA VAL A 9 -13.68 -13.18 -8.86
C VAL A 9 -12.31 -13.49 -8.28
N HIS A 10 -11.26 -12.88 -8.83
CA HIS A 10 -9.95 -12.88 -8.18
C HIS A 10 -10.16 -12.22 -6.82
N SER A 11 -9.79 -12.93 -5.75
CA SER A 11 -9.78 -12.35 -4.41
C SER A 11 -9.02 -11.03 -4.45
N PRO A 12 -9.55 -9.96 -3.85
CA PRO A 12 -8.91 -8.65 -3.93
C PRO A 12 -7.48 -8.73 -3.38
N ALA A 13 -6.51 -8.33 -4.22
CA ALA A 13 -5.10 -8.18 -3.86
C ALA A 13 -4.90 -6.88 -3.07
N ALA A 14 -5.52 -6.83 -1.89
CA ALA A 14 -5.63 -5.63 -1.08
C ALA A 14 -4.65 -5.63 0.10
N ILE A 15 -4.03 -4.50 0.40
CA ILE A 15 -3.28 -4.27 1.63
C ILE A 15 -4.03 -3.24 2.46
N TYR A 16 -4.37 -3.55 3.71
CA TYR A 16 -5.07 -2.61 4.60
C TYR A 16 -4.14 -1.85 5.53
N SER A 17 -3.03 -2.46 5.93
CA SER A 17 -1.99 -1.85 6.77
C SER A 17 -0.62 -2.35 6.34
N CYS A 18 0.41 -1.53 6.57
CA CYS A 18 1.77 -1.85 6.12
C CYS A 18 2.85 -1.41 7.11
N LEU A 19 4.04 -1.97 6.95
CA LEU A 19 5.28 -1.57 7.60
C LEU A 19 6.23 -1.08 6.50
N ILE A 20 6.69 0.16 6.62
CA ILE A 20 7.67 0.72 5.68
C ILE A 20 9.04 0.68 6.34
N LYS A 21 9.99 0.06 5.67
CA LYS A 21 11.38 -0.05 6.13
C LYS A 21 12.29 0.77 5.23
N ASN A 22 13.02 1.71 5.82
CA ASN A 22 14.02 2.48 5.10
C ASN A 22 15.39 1.79 5.17
N ASN A 23 15.70 0.98 4.14
CA ASN A 23 17.00 0.34 3.96
C ASN A 23 17.96 1.21 3.11
N SER A 24 17.56 2.41 2.72
CA SER A 24 18.43 3.33 1.99
C SER A 24 19.50 3.93 2.90
N ASP A 25 20.45 4.66 2.31
CA ASP A 25 21.55 5.28 3.03
C ASP A 25 21.23 6.67 3.60
N ALA A 26 20.02 7.18 3.37
CA ALA A 26 19.53 8.50 3.78
C ALA A 26 18.10 8.44 4.37
N GLU A 27 17.65 9.54 4.99
CA GLU A 27 16.23 9.72 5.33
C GLU A 27 15.39 9.92 4.05
N ILE A 28 14.12 9.54 4.12
CA ILE A 28 13.18 9.58 2.99
C ILE A 28 11.83 10.14 3.43
N ASP A 29 11.14 10.80 2.49
CA ASP A 29 9.73 11.16 2.64
C ASP A 29 8.88 10.11 1.93
N VAL A 30 7.96 9.48 2.64
CA VAL A 30 7.05 8.49 2.07
C VAL A 30 5.63 9.01 2.12
N ARG A 31 4.95 8.98 0.97
CA ARG A 31 3.53 9.25 0.83
C ARG A 31 2.81 7.95 0.48
N ILE A 32 1.81 7.61 1.28
CA ILE A 32 0.97 6.45 1.08
C ILE A 32 -0.42 6.94 0.70
N GLN A 33 -0.95 6.43 -0.40
CA GLN A 33 -2.33 6.67 -0.81
C GLN A 33 -3.19 5.48 -0.40
N PHE A 34 -4.25 5.78 0.33
CA PHE A 34 -5.34 4.87 0.67
C PHE A 34 -6.55 5.18 -0.20
N ALA A 35 -7.22 4.15 -0.75
CA ALA A 35 -8.50 4.31 -1.44
C ALA A 35 -9.57 3.42 -0.80
N GLY A 36 -10.78 3.96 -0.69
CA GLY A 36 -11.95 3.14 -0.40
C GLY A 36 -12.38 2.34 -1.63
N ILE A 37 -13.38 1.46 -1.45
CA ILE A 37 -14.02 0.72 -2.56
C ILE A 37 -14.66 1.68 -3.58
N GLU A 38 -14.96 2.91 -3.16
CA GLU A 38 -15.42 4.00 -4.01
C GLU A 38 -14.31 5.05 -4.18
N ASP A 39 -14.02 5.44 -5.43
CA ASP A 39 -12.94 6.37 -5.82
C ASP A 39 -13.00 7.75 -5.14
N HIS A 40 -14.12 8.09 -4.49
CA HIS A 40 -14.29 9.34 -3.76
C HIS A 40 -13.68 9.33 -2.34
N HIS A 41 -13.16 8.19 -1.88
CA HIS A 41 -12.59 8.03 -0.52
C HIS A 41 -11.06 7.88 -0.53
N ILE A 42 -10.37 8.77 -1.25
CA ILE A 42 -8.90 8.83 -1.25
C ILE A 42 -8.39 9.57 0.00
N GLU A 43 -7.40 8.99 0.67
CA GLU A 43 -6.68 9.60 1.80
C GLU A 43 -5.17 9.44 1.59
N MET A 44 -4.40 10.45 2.00
CA MET A 44 -2.94 10.41 1.92
C MET A 44 -2.35 10.46 3.33
N ALA A 45 -1.30 9.67 3.56
CA ALA A 45 -0.45 9.76 4.74
C ALA A 45 0.98 10.06 4.30
N ASP A 46 1.52 11.18 4.76
CA ASP A 46 2.92 11.56 4.58
C ASP A 46 3.70 11.25 5.87
N ILE A 47 4.85 10.61 5.74
CA ILE A 47 5.74 10.23 6.84
C ILE A 47 7.20 10.45 6.45
N GLU A 48 8.00 10.94 7.38
CA GLU A 48 9.45 11.01 7.25
C GLU A 48 10.02 9.77 7.95
N ILE A 49 10.96 9.05 7.32
CA ILE A 49 11.57 7.84 7.89
C ILE A 49 13.09 7.97 7.84
N GLY A 50 13.73 7.99 9.02
CA GLY A 50 15.17 8.05 9.14
C GLY A 50 15.88 6.84 8.54
N LYS A 51 17.18 6.98 8.29
CA LYS A 51 18.02 5.90 7.77
C LYS A 51 17.99 4.67 8.69
N GLY A 52 17.62 3.51 8.16
CA GLY A 52 17.57 2.25 8.91
C GLY A 52 16.37 2.14 9.85
N GLU A 53 15.47 3.13 9.85
CA GLU A 53 14.25 3.10 10.65
C GLU A 53 13.12 2.40 9.91
N GLU A 54 12.10 2.01 10.68
CA GLU A 54 10.86 1.46 10.16
C GLU A 54 9.66 2.17 10.78
N GLN A 55 8.62 2.38 9.98
CA GLN A 55 7.39 3.00 10.43
C GLN A 55 6.19 2.11 10.09
N ARG A 56 5.40 1.81 11.11
CA ARG A 56 4.13 1.11 10.95
C ARG A 56 3.03 2.10 10.58
N ILE A 57 2.21 1.70 9.62
CA ILE A 57 1.06 2.46 9.14
C ILE A 57 -0.17 1.59 9.32
N ASP A 58 -0.99 2.00 10.28
CA ASP A 58 -2.22 1.30 10.63
C ASP A 58 -3.30 1.45 9.56
N GLU A 59 -4.30 0.59 9.67
CA GLU A 59 -5.42 0.57 8.73
C GLU A 59 -6.25 1.85 8.79
N ARG A 60 -6.80 2.23 7.63
CA ARG A 60 -7.72 3.34 7.48
C ARG A 60 -9.09 2.81 7.16
N GLU A 61 -10.12 3.43 7.73
CA GLU A 61 -11.52 3.06 7.53
C GLU A 61 -12.30 4.26 6.99
N PHE A 62 -13.40 3.98 6.30
CA PHE A 62 -14.43 4.98 5.99
C PHE A 62 -15.82 4.42 6.32
N GLN A 63 -16.74 5.31 6.66
CA GLN A 63 -18.15 4.98 6.88
C GLN A 63 -18.92 5.34 5.62
N HIS A 64 -19.67 4.38 5.07
CA HIS A 64 -20.52 4.64 3.91
C HIS A 64 -21.82 5.29 4.39
N SER A 65 -22.22 6.41 3.80
CA SER A 65 -23.27 7.30 4.34
C SER A 65 -24.65 6.64 4.49
N GLU A 66 -24.90 5.56 3.74
CA GLU A 66 -26.19 4.84 3.73
C GLU A 66 -26.27 3.67 4.72
N SER A 67 -25.16 3.32 5.37
CA SER A 67 -25.11 2.21 6.34
C SER A 67 -24.10 2.50 7.45
N ASP A 68 -24.40 2.16 8.71
CA ASP A 68 -23.40 2.19 9.79
C ASP A 68 -22.24 1.18 9.61
N ALA A 69 -22.10 0.58 8.43
CA ALA A 69 -21.00 -0.28 8.06
C ALA A 69 -19.71 0.53 7.83
N LYS A 70 -18.63 0.06 8.44
CA LYS A 70 -17.27 0.54 8.22
C LYS A 70 -16.58 -0.32 7.18
N TYR A 71 -15.91 0.33 6.25
CA TYR A 71 -15.15 -0.32 5.19
C TYR A 71 -13.69 0.04 5.31
N HIS A 72 -12.80 -0.93 5.10
CA HIS A 72 -11.36 -0.70 5.08
C HIS A 72 -10.95 -0.04 3.77
N LYS A 73 -10.03 0.92 3.86
CA LYS A 73 -9.31 1.46 2.71
C LYS A 73 -8.10 0.60 2.40
N THR A 74 -7.80 0.46 1.12
CA THR A 74 -6.64 -0.27 0.60
C THR A 74 -5.50 0.69 0.29
N VAL A 75 -4.26 0.26 0.53
CA VAL A 75 -3.08 0.95 0.01
C VAL A 75 -3.06 0.78 -1.51
N GLU A 76 -3.01 1.88 -2.24
CA GLU A 76 -2.99 1.91 -3.72
C GLU A 76 -1.65 2.36 -4.29
N LEU A 77 -0.94 3.21 -3.55
CA LEU A 77 0.32 3.80 -3.97
C LEU A 77 1.22 4.02 -2.75
N VAL A 78 2.49 3.65 -2.92
CA VAL A 78 3.60 4.07 -2.07
C VAL A 78 4.52 4.91 -2.93
N LEU A 79 4.70 6.18 -2.57
CA LEU A 79 5.55 7.14 -3.25
C LEU A 79 6.66 7.57 -2.30
N VAL A 80 7.91 7.45 -2.73
CA VAL A 80 9.08 7.84 -1.94
C VAL A 80 9.74 9.03 -2.62
N ARG A 81 9.90 10.13 -1.90
CA ARG A 81 10.73 11.27 -2.32
C ARG A 81 12.04 11.24 -1.54
N ARG A 82 13.11 11.55 -2.24
CA ARG A 82 14.46 11.60 -1.68
C ARG A 82 14.97 13.03 -1.67
N TYR A 83 15.99 13.28 -0.86
CA TYR A 83 16.62 14.60 -0.77
C TYR A 83 17.28 15.08 -2.07
N ASP A 84 17.68 14.18 -2.95
CA ASP A 84 18.19 14.53 -4.28
C ASP A 84 17.07 15.00 -5.24
N GLY A 85 15.82 15.02 -4.78
CA GLY A 85 14.63 15.39 -5.55
C GLY A 85 14.06 14.26 -6.40
N SER A 86 14.70 13.08 -6.41
CA SER A 86 14.17 11.91 -7.11
C SER A 86 12.91 11.38 -6.42
N THR A 87 12.04 10.77 -7.22
CA THR A 87 10.81 10.14 -6.74
C THR A 87 10.67 8.75 -7.33
N ILE A 88 10.35 7.77 -6.49
CA ILE A 88 10.04 6.41 -6.91
C ILE A 88 8.63 6.09 -6.45
N GLU A 89 7.85 5.42 -7.28
CA GLU A 89 6.50 4.99 -6.95
C GLU A 89 6.35 3.48 -7.13
N LEU A 90 5.54 2.89 -6.25
CA LEU A 90 5.05 1.52 -6.37
C LEU A 90 3.53 1.53 -6.23
N LYS A 91 2.83 1.01 -7.24
CA LYS A 91 1.36 1.01 -7.33
C LYS A 91 0.81 -0.40 -7.20
N ALA A 92 -0.41 -0.51 -6.68
CA ALA A 92 -1.18 -1.74 -6.72
C ALA A 92 -1.46 -2.19 -8.18
N PRO A 93 -1.62 -3.50 -8.46
CA PRO A 93 -1.46 -4.61 -7.53
C PRO A 93 0.01 -4.85 -7.18
N PHE A 94 0.29 -5.10 -5.90
CA PHE A 94 1.65 -5.34 -5.42
C PHE A 94 2.07 -6.79 -5.62
N ASP A 95 3.33 -6.99 -6.01
CA ASP A 95 3.86 -8.33 -6.22
C ASP A 95 3.76 -9.18 -4.94
N GLY A 96 3.38 -10.45 -5.09
CA GLY A 96 3.17 -11.39 -3.98
C GLY A 96 1.85 -11.24 -3.21
N VAL A 97 1.04 -10.21 -3.46
CA VAL A 97 -0.26 -10.02 -2.78
C VAL A 97 -1.37 -10.73 -3.54
N THR A 98 -1.83 -11.88 -3.03
CA THR A 98 -2.87 -12.71 -3.68
C THR A 98 -4.20 -12.76 -2.91
N SER A 99 -4.24 -12.16 -1.73
CA SER A 99 -5.41 -12.10 -0.85
C SER A 99 -5.31 -10.83 -0.01
N PRO A 100 -6.38 -10.39 0.68
CA PRO A 100 -6.28 -9.28 1.61
C PRO A 100 -5.19 -9.51 2.67
N LYS A 101 -4.33 -8.51 2.88
CA LYS A 101 -3.21 -8.54 3.82
C LYS A 101 -3.27 -7.38 4.81
N LYS A 102 -2.69 -7.64 5.99
CA LYS A 102 -2.37 -6.65 7.01
C LYS A 102 -0.88 -6.76 7.33
N ASN A 103 -0.28 -5.65 7.75
CA ASN A 103 1.14 -5.54 8.10
C ASN A 103 2.05 -6.01 6.95
N TRP A 104 1.67 -5.72 5.70
CA TRP A 104 2.52 -6.02 4.55
C TRP A 104 3.78 -5.15 4.57
N ILE A 105 4.93 -5.66 4.11
CA ILE A 105 6.19 -4.93 4.20
C ILE A 105 6.50 -4.25 2.87
N PHE A 106 6.82 -2.96 2.93
CA PHE A 106 7.46 -2.23 1.85
C PHE A 106 8.88 -1.89 2.24
N GLU A 107 9.85 -2.44 1.52
CA GLU A 107 11.27 -2.17 1.72
C GLU A 107 11.74 -1.11 0.72
N ILE A 108 12.25 0.00 1.24
CA ILE A 108 12.77 1.10 0.44
C ILE A 108 14.29 1.02 0.42
N ASN A 109 14.85 0.74 -0.75
CA ASN A 109 16.29 0.70 -0.97
C ASN A 109 16.76 1.97 -1.72
N ASN A 110 18.07 2.09 -1.91
CA ASN A 110 18.70 3.20 -2.63
C ASN A 110 18.21 3.41 -4.07
N ASP A 111 17.53 2.46 -4.72
CA ASP A 111 17.03 2.64 -6.11
C ASP A 111 15.68 1.97 -6.38
N SER A 112 15.01 1.45 -5.35
CA SER A 112 13.81 0.63 -5.55
C SER A 112 12.89 0.60 -4.34
N ILE A 113 11.61 0.34 -4.59
CA ILE A 113 10.61 -0.04 -3.58
C ILE A 113 10.24 -1.50 -3.83
N GLN A 114 10.30 -2.35 -2.79
CA GLN A 114 9.95 -3.77 -2.90
C GLN A 114 8.75 -4.11 -2.03
N SER A 115 7.82 -4.88 -2.61
CA SER A 115 6.70 -5.51 -1.92
C SER A 115 7.18 -6.85 -1.34
N VAL A 116 7.14 -7.03 -0.02
CA VAL A 116 7.69 -8.21 0.66
C VAL A 116 6.62 -8.89 1.50
N ASP A 117 6.44 -10.20 1.29
CA ASP A 117 5.57 -11.02 2.14
C ASP A 117 6.24 -11.23 3.51
N PRO A 118 5.64 -10.75 4.62
CA PRO A 118 6.22 -10.89 5.95
C PRO A 118 6.38 -12.36 6.38
N ASN A 119 5.72 -13.31 5.72
CA ASN A 119 5.78 -14.74 6.06
C ASN A 119 6.77 -15.54 5.21
N LYS A 120 7.35 -14.94 4.17
CA LYS A 120 8.29 -15.61 3.28
C LYS A 120 9.70 -15.39 3.82
N LYS A 121 10.21 -16.39 4.57
CA LYS A 121 11.60 -16.46 5.03
C LYS A 121 12.54 -16.92 3.93
#